data_AF-A0A954S211-F1
#
_entry.id   AF-A0A954S211-F1
#
_cell.length_a   1.000
_cell.length_b   1.000
_cell.length_c   1.000
_cell.angle_alpha   90.00
_cell.angle_beta   90.00
_cell.angle_gamma   90.00
#
_symmetry.space_group_name_H-M   'P 1'
#
loop_
_entity.id
_entity.type
_entity.pdbx_description
1 polymer ?
#
loop_
_entity_poly.entity_id
_entity_poly.type
_entity_poly.pdbx_seq_one_letter_code
_entity_poly.pdbx_strand_id
1 'polypeptide(L)'
;MATFPRRTFLQGVGVSMALPWLESLPVFGADPGSVHANGNAPLRFGVLFSGNGFCKDHWWAEGSGAEMKLGKVLEPLDPFKEKMV
;
A
#
# COMPACT_ATOMS: atom_id res chain seq x y z
N MET A 1 -6.59 32.95 -18.66
CA MET A 1 -7.93 32.36 -18.52
C MET A 1 -8.29 31.75 -19.87
N ALA A 2 -8.22 30.43 -20.02
CA ALA A 2 -8.42 29.77 -21.31
C ALA A 2 -9.90 29.85 -21.73
N THR A 3 -10.18 30.42 -22.90
CA THR A 3 -11.53 30.52 -23.46
C THR A 3 -11.90 29.20 -24.15
N PHE A 4 -12.72 28.38 -23.51
CA PHE A 4 -13.22 27.16 -24.12
C PHE A 4 -14.36 27.46 -25.11
N PRO A 5 -14.32 26.93 -26.35
CA PRO A 5 -15.40 27.15 -27.31
C PRO A 5 -16.69 26.46 -26.85
N ARG A 6 -17.81 27.19 -26.92
CA ARG A 6 -19.17 26.74 -26.52
C ARG A 6 -19.54 25.35 -27.06
N ARG A 7 -19.11 25.03 -28.29
CA ARG A 7 -19.37 23.73 -28.92
C ARG A 7 -18.74 22.57 -28.18
N THR A 8 -17.48 22.72 -27.74
CA THR A 8 -16.76 21.68 -27.00
C THR A 8 -17.36 21.48 -25.61
N PHE A 9 -17.81 22.56 -24.96
CA PHE A 9 -18.53 22.47 -23.69
C PHE A 9 -19.84 21.69 -23.84
N LEU A 10 -20.67 22.02 -24.84
CA LEU A 10 -21.96 21.35 -25.06
C LEU A 10 -21.81 19.88 -25.48
N GLN A 11 -20.73 19.52 -26.19
CA GLN A 11 -20.43 18.12 -26.54
C GLN A 11 -20.08 17.27 -25.30
N GLY A 12 -19.46 17.85 -24.26
CA GLY A 12 -19.11 17.14 -23.03
C GLY A 12 -20.29 16.94 -22.06
N VAL A 13 -21.23 17.90 -21.99
CA VAL A 13 -22.38 17.86 -21.07
C VAL A 13 -23.32 16.68 -21.34
N GLY A 14 -23.44 16.22 -22.59
CA GLY A 14 -24.24 15.04 -22.92
C GLY A 14 -23.70 13.74 -22.28
N VAL A 15 -22.38 13.64 -22.10
CA VAL A 15 -21.71 12.46 -21.52
C VAL A 15 -21.96 12.37 -20.00
N SER A 16 -22.08 13.50 -19.29
CA SER A 16 -22.38 13.50 -17.86
C SER A 16 -23.81 13.06 -17.53
N MET A 17 -24.74 13.12 -18.49
CA MET A 17 -26.11 12.64 -18.31
C MET A 17 -26.29 11.14 -18.63
N ALA A 18 -25.39 10.56 -19.43
CA ALA A 18 -25.48 9.17 -19.87
C ALA A 18 -24.97 8.17 -18.82
N LEU A 19 -24.10 8.61 -17.91
CA LEU A 19 -23.64 7.82 -16.77
C LEU A 19 -24.40 8.29 -15.52
N PRO A 20 -25.19 7.42 -14.86
CA PRO A 20 -25.60 7.68 -13.49
C PRO A 20 -24.37 8.07 -12.69
N TRP A 21 -24.50 9.09 -11.85
CA TRP A 21 -23.43 9.56 -10.99
C TRP A 21 -22.95 8.40 -10.11
N LEU A 22 -21.91 7.73 -10.61
CA LEU A 22 -21.39 6.47 -10.09
C LEU A 22 -20.39 6.82 -9.00
N GLU A 23 -20.90 7.35 -7.88
CA GLU A 23 -20.05 7.61 -6.72
C GLU A 23 -19.25 6.34 -6.43
N SER A 24 -17.94 6.53 -6.33
CA SER A 24 -17.10 5.52 -5.71
C SER A 24 -17.71 5.22 -4.35
N LEU A 25 -17.96 3.95 -4.04
CA LEU A 25 -18.27 3.58 -2.67
C LEU A 25 -17.17 4.19 -1.80
N PRO A 26 -17.50 4.96 -0.75
CA PRO A 26 -16.49 5.34 0.22
C PRO A 26 -16.02 4.03 0.83
N VAL A 27 -14.84 3.58 0.42
CA VAL A 27 -14.12 2.57 1.17
C VAL A 27 -13.90 3.23 2.51
N PHE A 28 -14.61 2.75 3.54
CA PHE A 28 -14.32 3.06 4.93
C PHE A 28 -12.96 2.45 5.28
N GLY A 29 -11.90 3.01 4.70
CA GLY A 29 -10.57 2.92 5.27
C GLY A 29 -10.65 3.52 6.66
N ALA A 30 -9.96 2.91 7.62
CA ALA A 30 -9.85 3.52 8.93
C ALA A 30 -9.34 4.95 8.76
N ASP A 31 -10.05 5.91 9.38
CA ASP A 31 -9.63 7.30 9.46
C ASP A 31 -8.13 7.34 9.82
N PRO A 32 -7.28 8.11 9.13
CA PRO A 32 -5.89 8.30 9.51
C PRO A 32 -5.87 9.07 10.85
N GLY A 33 -6.00 8.34 11.96
CA GLY A 33 -6.20 8.89 13.30
C GLY A 33 -7.14 8.08 14.20
N SER A 34 -7.98 7.18 13.66
CA SER A 34 -8.83 6.28 14.46
C SER A 34 -8.13 4.97 14.83
N VAL A 35 -6.81 5.06 15.07
CA VAL A 35 -6.14 4.08 15.90
C VAL A 35 -6.81 4.21 17.28
N HIS A 36 -7.27 3.10 17.83
CA HIS A 36 -7.88 2.95 19.16
C HIS A 36 -9.41 3.12 19.25
N ALA A 37 -10.12 2.08 18.80
CA ALA A 37 -11.26 1.58 19.59
C ALA A 37 -11.00 0.21 20.24
N ASN A 38 -10.00 -0.57 19.78
CA ASN A 38 -9.50 -1.80 20.46
C ASN A 38 -8.08 -2.22 20.00
N GLY A 39 -7.16 -1.24 19.86
CA GLY A 39 -5.70 -1.44 19.95
C GLY A 39 -4.95 -2.29 18.91
N ASN A 40 -5.58 -3.24 18.22
CA ASN A 40 -4.84 -4.20 17.39
C ASN A 40 -5.22 -4.07 15.93
N ALA A 41 -4.21 -3.88 15.07
CA ALA A 41 -4.33 -4.09 13.64
C ALA A 41 -4.97 -5.47 13.37
N PRO A 42 -5.80 -5.62 12.32
CA PRO A 42 -6.39 -6.92 12.01
C PRO A 42 -5.28 -7.96 11.86
N LEU A 43 -5.35 -9.03 12.65
CA LEU A 43 -4.42 -10.15 12.58
C LEU A 43 -4.56 -10.80 11.20
N ARG A 44 -3.53 -10.63 10.37
CA ARG A 44 -3.44 -11.24 9.04
C ARG A 44 -2.54 -12.47 9.14
N PHE A 45 -3.07 -13.62 8.73
CA PHE A 45 -2.30 -14.86 8.68
C PHE A 45 -1.67 -15.01 7.30
N GLY A 46 -0.37 -15.32 7.26
CA GLY A 46 0.36 -15.63 6.04
C GLY A 46 1.11 -16.95 6.20
N VAL A 47 1.01 -17.82 5.18
CA VAL A 47 1.82 -19.03 5.07
C VAL A 47 2.84 -18.81 3.96
N LEU A 48 4.12 -18.91 4.32
CA LEU A 48 5.23 -18.77 3.38
C LEU A 48 5.88 -20.15 3.22
N PHE A 49 5.96 -20.62 1.97
CA PHE A 49 6.61 -21.87 1.61
C PHE A 49 7.74 -21.60 0.63
N SER A 50 8.91 -22.18 0.87
CA SER A 50 10.02 -22.15 -0.09
C SER A 50 10.43 -23.56 -0.47
N GLY A 51 9.88 -24.06 -1.59
CA GLY A 51 10.09 -25.43 -2.05
C GLY A 51 11.52 -25.74 -2.48
N ASN A 52 12.26 -24.74 -2.93
CA ASN A 52 13.67 -24.86 -3.31
C ASN A 52 14.64 -24.42 -2.18
N GLY A 53 14.10 -24.03 -1.01
CA GLY A 53 14.89 -23.51 0.10
C GLY A 53 15.35 -22.06 -0.10
N PHE A 54 16.29 -21.64 0.75
CA PHE A 54 16.91 -20.32 0.70
C PHE A 54 18.43 -20.48 0.65
N CYS A 55 19.12 -19.46 0.13
CA CYS A 55 20.58 -19.40 0.20
C CYS A 55 21.01 -19.20 1.66
N LYS A 56 21.27 -20.30 2.37
CA LYS A 56 21.45 -20.33 3.83
C LYS A 56 22.56 -19.40 4.34
N ASP A 57 23.62 -19.23 3.56
CA ASP A 57 24.78 -18.39 3.92
C ASP A 57 24.50 -16.88 3.85
N HIS A 58 23.44 -16.49 3.13
CA HIS A 58 23.09 -15.08 2.89
C HIS A 58 21.65 -14.73 3.31
N TRP A 59 20.86 -15.71 3.76
CA TRP A 59 19.51 -15.55 4.26
C TRP A 59 19.49 -15.62 5.79
N TRP A 60 19.88 -14.50 6.42
CA TRP A 60 19.91 -14.35 7.87
C TRP A 60 19.69 -12.89 8.27
N ALA A 61 19.21 -12.68 9.50
CA ALA A 61 19.10 -11.38 10.14
C ALA A 61 19.58 -11.49 11.59
N GLU A 62 20.38 -10.54 12.05
CA GLU A 62 20.94 -10.53 13.41
C GLU A 62 20.72 -9.15 14.07
N GLY A 63 20.33 -9.15 15.34
CA GLY A 63 20.00 -7.92 16.09
C GLY A 63 18.55 -7.46 15.91
N SER A 64 18.28 -6.20 16.24
CA SER A 64 16.95 -5.57 16.12
C SER A 64 17.05 -4.07 15.81
N GLY A 65 15.97 -3.50 15.27
CA GLY A 65 15.88 -2.07 14.97
C GLY A 65 16.92 -1.57 13.97
N ALA A 66 17.40 -0.34 14.16
CA ALA A 66 18.32 0.33 13.24
C ALA A 66 19.70 -0.36 13.12
N GLU A 67 20.13 -1.10 14.14
CA GLU A 67 21.41 -1.82 14.16
C GLU A 67 21.32 -3.23 13.56
N MET A 68 20.15 -3.65 13.06
CA MET A 68 19.95 -4.96 12.48
C MET A 68 20.90 -5.17 11.28
N LYS A 69 21.61 -6.31 11.30
CA LYS A 69 22.45 -6.76 10.19
C LYS A 69 21.67 -7.76 9.35
N LEU A 70 21.66 -7.50 8.05
CA LEU A 70 20.98 -8.32 7.07
C LEU A 70 22.02 -9.01 6.18
N GLY A 71 21.78 -10.29 5.90
CA GLY A 71 22.54 -11.01 4.88
C GLY A 71 22.30 -10.40 3.49
N LYS A 72 23.24 -10.63 2.56
CA LYS A 72 23.24 -10.00 1.22
C LYS A 72 21.93 -10.14 0.44
N VAL A 73 21.20 -11.23 0.63
CA VAL A 73 19.91 -11.47 -0.07
C VAL A 73 18.80 -10.55 0.45
N LEU A 74 18.95 -10.01 1.66
CA LEU A 74 18.01 -9.11 2.33
C LEU A 74 18.41 -7.63 2.24
N GLU A 75 19.49 -7.28 1.54
CA GLU A 75 19.95 -5.89 1.32
C GLU A 75 18.83 -4.93 0.82
N PRO A 76 17.91 -5.34 -0.09
CA PRO A 76 16.80 -4.47 -0.50
C PRO A 76 15.83 -4.08 0.64
N LEU A 77 15.90 -4.76 1.79
CA LEU A 77 15.04 -4.53 2.95
C LEU A 77 15.68 -3.57 3.96
N ASP A 78 16.91 -3.10 3.73
CA ASP A 78 17.60 -2.13 4.58
C ASP A 78 16.77 -0.89 4.93
N PRO A 79 16.00 -0.26 4.00
CA PRO A 79 15.17 0.90 4.31
C PRO A 79 14.02 0.60 5.30
N PHE A 80 13.74 -0.67 5.57
CA PHE A 80 12.62 -1.12 6.39
C PHE A 80 13.04 -1.79 7.70
N LYS A 81 14.35 -1.80 8.04
CA LYS A 81 14.88 -2.45 9.25
C LYS A 81 14.20 -2.00 10.55
N GLU A 82 13.88 -0.71 10.67
CA GLU A 82 13.19 -0.17 11.85
C GLU A 82 11.74 -0.66 12.01
N LYS A 83 11.16 -1.21 10.94
CA LYS A 83 9.80 -1.79 10.92
C LYS A 83 9.82 -3.31 11.03
N MET A 84 11.01 -3.90 11.12
CA MET A 84 11.22 -5.33 11.28
C MET A 84 11.56 -5.61 12.74
N VAL A 85 10.74 -6.45 13.37
CA VAL A 85 10.87 -6.94 14.77
C VAL A 85 11.04 -5.84 15.83
#